data_AF-A0A522RUP9-F1
#
_entry.id   AF-A0A522RUP9-F1
#
_cell.length_a   1.000
_cell.length_b   1.000
_cell.length_c   1.000
_cell.angle_alpha   90.00
_cell.angle_beta   90.00
_cell.angle_gamma   90.00
#
_symmetry.space_group_name_H-M   'P 1'
#
loop_
_entity.id
_entity.type
_entity.pdbx_description
1 polymer ?
#
loop_
_entity_poly.entity_id
_entity_poly.type
_entity_poly.pdbx_seq_one_letter_code
_entity_poly.pdbx_strand_id
1 'polypeptide(L)'
;MYRLRAVRRAVSGRLHPDAAGDGRRRTAAAPPIAVSTLTQARRRSWLRAAWLAGTVLLCIVWPALEYPAFDIEPQERVKAFVQLAVLHGAWLLWPLLAQSVFKAWQRLRERRRWRAAGAITVAIVCGLLCYARFVEPNELVVRRTVIAAPINLNIALVADTHIGIYTRPGKLRQLVAKLNALPVDLVVIAGDFTYDPPHDLAAALAPLRSLRQPAYAVLGNHDVQLPGPPLADKIKRALAGSRIHFIAHRVVTFPTFRLAGLHDWWSGRDDAAFLRHLPPGKPLLILMHQPHSLRALQGVHFALAMAGHTHGGQVDIPWLTDAVFRWTRDETHVNGYYHTPLGPLFVTPGIGVTGMPLRFNCPPTIDVLELRREPD
;
A
#
# COMPACT_ATOMS: atom_id res chain seq x y z
N MET A 1 75.09 40.08 21.93
CA MET A 1 76.12 39.95 20.88
C MET A 1 75.96 41.10 19.87
N TYR A 2 77.05 41.57 19.27
CA TYR A 2 77.14 42.83 18.52
C TYR A 2 77.13 42.67 17.00
N ARG A 3 76.71 43.76 16.31
CA ARG A 3 76.93 44.21 14.91
C ARG A 3 75.61 44.34 14.12
N LEU A 4 75.08 45.53 13.80
CA LEU A 4 75.64 46.69 13.04
C LEU A 4 76.22 46.31 11.67
N ARG A 5 75.56 46.75 10.60
CA ARG A 5 76.05 47.86 9.75
C ARG A 5 74.99 48.36 8.77
N ALA A 6 75.21 49.57 8.25
CA ALA A 6 74.24 50.32 7.47
C ALA A 6 74.92 51.15 6.37
N VAL A 7 74.13 51.53 5.35
CA VAL A 7 74.17 52.83 4.64
C VAL A 7 75.20 53.11 3.52
N ARG A 8 74.73 53.96 2.56
CA ARG A 8 75.36 54.71 1.44
C ARG A 8 75.43 53.97 0.07
N ARG A 9 74.77 54.46 -1.00
CA ARG A 9 74.99 55.68 -1.85
C ARG A 9 76.19 55.47 -2.83
N ALA A 10 76.21 55.96 -4.07
CA ALA A 10 75.31 56.89 -4.79
C ALA A 10 75.55 56.92 -6.33
N VAL A 11 74.52 57.37 -7.08
CA VAL A 11 74.54 58.28 -8.26
C VAL A 11 75.39 57.95 -9.52
N SER A 12 74.70 57.68 -10.62
CA SER A 12 74.70 58.44 -11.90
C SER A 12 73.84 57.67 -12.94
N GLY A 13 73.14 58.26 -13.92
CA GLY A 13 72.90 59.68 -14.25
C GLY A 13 72.71 59.87 -15.76
N ARG A 14 71.47 60.01 -16.26
CA ARG A 14 71.16 60.60 -17.59
C ARG A 14 69.68 60.92 -17.83
N LEU A 15 69.44 61.86 -18.74
CA LEU A 15 68.17 62.51 -19.12
C LEU A 15 67.88 62.29 -20.64
N HIS A 16 66.73 62.66 -21.25
CA HIS A 16 65.61 63.44 -20.70
C HIS A 16 64.15 62.91 -20.89
N PRO A 17 63.33 63.21 -21.95
CA PRO A 17 61.91 63.50 -21.67
C PRO A 17 60.82 62.90 -22.61
N ASP A 18 59.58 63.34 -22.34
CA ASP A 18 58.33 63.33 -23.15
C ASP A 18 57.59 61.98 -23.33
N ALA A 19 56.26 61.87 -23.14
CA ALA A 19 55.20 62.86 -23.37
C ALA A 19 53.88 62.57 -22.60
N ALA A 20 53.07 63.63 -22.45
CA ALA A 20 51.59 63.73 -22.38
C ALA A 20 50.74 62.70 -21.57
N GLY A 21 49.79 63.22 -20.78
CA GLY A 21 48.87 62.40 -19.95
C GLY A 21 47.53 62.05 -20.61
N ASP A 22 46.77 61.17 -19.95
CA ASP A 22 45.32 60.99 -20.12
C ASP A 22 44.65 60.81 -18.74
N GLY A 23 43.80 61.76 -18.36
CA GLY A 23 43.12 61.80 -17.07
C GLY A 23 41.85 60.94 -17.05
N ARG A 24 41.98 59.61 -17.06
CA ARG A 24 40.80 58.72 -16.96
C ARG A 24 40.25 58.63 -15.55
N ARG A 25 39.16 59.38 -15.31
CA ARG A 25 38.24 59.16 -14.17
C ARG A 25 37.84 57.68 -14.12
N ARG A 26 38.20 56.99 -13.04
CA ARG A 26 37.59 55.69 -12.70
C ARG A 26 36.12 55.92 -12.33
N THR A 27 35.20 55.66 -13.24
CA THR A 27 33.79 55.48 -12.91
C THR A 27 33.67 54.22 -12.06
N ALA A 28 33.28 54.38 -10.80
CA ALA A 28 33.00 53.25 -9.92
C ALA A 28 31.72 52.55 -10.43
N ALA A 29 31.88 51.43 -11.12
CA ALA A 29 30.76 50.58 -11.50
C ALA A 29 30.11 50.02 -10.22
N ALA A 30 28.86 50.40 -9.96
CA ALA A 30 28.08 49.83 -8.86
C ALA A 30 27.95 48.30 -9.05
N PRO A 31 28.11 47.48 -7.99
CA PRO A 31 28.16 46.04 -8.13
C PRO A 31 26.78 45.46 -8.55
N PRO A 32 26.69 44.55 -9.54
CA PRO A 32 25.41 43.96 -10.01
C PRO A 32 24.67 43.04 -9.01
N ILE A 33 25.02 43.08 -7.73
CA ILE A 33 24.84 41.98 -6.77
C ILE A 33 23.54 42.12 -5.96
N ALA A 34 22.96 43.32 -5.83
CA ALA A 34 21.77 43.56 -5.00
C ALA A 34 20.46 43.02 -5.60
N VAL A 35 20.23 43.20 -6.91
CA VAL A 35 18.95 42.83 -7.55
C VAL A 35 18.80 41.31 -7.69
N SER A 36 19.88 40.59 -7.99
CA SER A 36 19.89 39.12 -8.11
C SER A 36 19.73 38.41 -6.77
N THR A 37 20.23 38.99 -5.67
CA THR A 37 20.08 38.43 -4.33
C THR A 37 18.67 38.66 -3.76
N LEU A 38 18.09 39.85 -3.95
CA LEU A 38 16.71 40.16 -3.56
C LEU A 38 15.68 39.28 -4.28
N THR A 39 15.82 39.09 -5.60
CA THR A 39 14.96 38.19 -6.38
C THR A 39 15.12 36.73 -5.96
N GLN A 40 16.34 36.27 -5.66
CA GLN A 40 16.57 34.92 -5.15
C GLN A 40 15.98 34.70 -3.74
N ALA A 41 16.10 35.69 -2.85
CA ALA A 41 15.48 35.65 -1.52
C ALA A 41 13.94 35.60 -1.61
N ARG A 42 13.34 36.45 -2.45
CA ARG A 42 11.89 36.46 -2.71
C ARG A 42 11.41 35.12 -3.28
N ARG A 43 12.13 34.51 -4.23
CA ARG A 43 11.81 33.16 -4.75
C ARG A 43 11.89 32.08 -3.68
N ARG A 44 12.88 32.12 -2.78
CA ARG A 44 12.98 31.19 -1.64
C ARG A 44 11.82 31.36 -0.66
N SER A 45 11.38 32.60 -0.42
CA SER A 45 10.22 32.89 0.42
C SER A 45 8.94 32.31 -0.17
N TRP A 46 8.66 32.58 -1.45
CA TRP A 46 7.50 32.00 -2.16
C TRP A 46 7.48 30.48 -2.14
N LEU A 47 8.62 29.81 -2.38
CA LEU A 47 8.70 28.36 -2.31
C LEU A 47 8.39 27.83 -0.89
N ARG A 48 8.87 28.49 0.17
CA ARG A 48 8.54 28.12 1.55
C ARG A 48 7.05 28.31 1.86
N ALA A 49 6.46 29.42 1.41
CA ALA A 49 5.03 29.68 1.57
C ALA A 49 4.17 28.63 0.82
N ALA A 50 4.54 28.26 -0.41
CA ALA A 50 3.86 27.22 -1.18
C ALA A 50 3.96 25.84 -0.52
N TRP A 51 5.14 25.48 0.03
CA TRP A 51 5.30 24.25 0.81
C TRP A 51 4.43 24.25 2.08
N LEU A 52 4.42 25.34 2.84
CA LEU A 52 3.59 25.46 4.03
C LEU A 52 2.09 25.36 3.70
N ALA A 53 1.63 26.08 2.67
CA ALA A 53 0.24 26.04 2.21
C ALA A 53 -0.16 24.63 1.74
N GLY A 54 0.70 23.96 0.95
CA GLY A 54 0.46 22.59 0.50
C GLY A 54 0.39 21.59 1.66
N THR A 55 1.28 21.69 2.64
CA THR A 55 1.26 20.85 3.85
C THR A 55 0.01 21.10 4.70
N VAL A 56 -0.38 22.36 4.95
CA VAL A 56 -1.61 22.66 5.71
C VAL A 56 -2.85 22.15 4.96
N LEU A 57 -2.91 22.36 3.64
CA LEU A 57 -4.04 21.91 2.82
C LEU A 57 -4.17 20.39 2.82
N LEU A 58 -3.10 19.66 2.53
CA LEU A 58 -3.13 18.21 2.34
C LEU A 58 -3.04 17.40 3.63
N CYS A 59 -2.37 17.89 4.67
CA CYS A 59 -2.18 17.15 5.92
C CYS A 59 -3.14 17.59 7.05
N ILE A 60 -3.90 18.68 6.88
CA ILE A 60 -4.83 19.18 7.90
C ILE A 60 -6.22 19.46 7.32
N VAL A 61 -6.34 20.39 6.36
CA VAL A 61 -7.63 20.87 5.87
C VAL A 61 -8.40 19.75 5.15
N TRP A 62 -7.78 19.08 4.18
CA TRP A 62 -8.45 18.02 3.43
C TRP A 62 -8.81 16.79 4.30
N PRO A 63 -7.92 16.27 5.17
CA PRO A 63 -8.29 15.28 6.17
C PRO A 63 -9.48 15.70 7.06
N ALA A 64 -9.53 16.96 7.50
CA ALA A 64 -10.62 17.46 8.34
C ALA A 64 -11.97 17.56 7.59
N LEU A 65 -11.93 17.85 6.28
CA LEU A 65 -13.12 17.89 5.43
C LEU A 65 -13.64 16.48 5.07
N GLU A 66 -12.75 15.51 4.91
CA GLU A 66 -13.14 14.15 4.48
C GLU A 66 -13.46 13.20 5.65
N TYR A 67 -12.79 13.37 6.79
CA TYR A 67 -12.99 12.54 7.99
C TYR A 67 -14.48 12.33 8.38
N PRO A 68 -15.39 13.33 8.33
CA PRO A 68 -16.80 13.16 8.66
C PRO A 68 -17.61 12.24 7.73
N ALA A 69 -17.02 11.74 6.64
CA ALA A 69 -17.69 10.78 5.75
C ALA A 69 -17.67 9.32 6.28
N PHE A 70 -16.85 9.03 7.30
CA PHE A 70 -16.55 7.67 7.76
C PHE A 70 -17.16 7.33 9.14
N ASP A 71 -17.60 6.09 9.29
CA ASP A 71 -18.19 5.50 10.51
C ASP A 71 -17.09 5.11 11.51
N ILE A 72 -16.42 6.12 12.08
CA ILE A 72 -15.26 5.95 12.98
C ILE A 72 -15.66 6.05 14.46
N GLU A 73 -15.31 5.03 15.24
CA GLU A 73 -15.53 5.01 16.69
C GLU A 73 -14.75 6.12 17.42
N PRO A 74 -15.26 6.70 18.53
CA PRO A 74 -14.64 7.85 19.20
C PRO A 74 -13.16 7.71 19.58
N GLN A 75 -12.74 6.52 19.95
CA GLN A 75 -11.35 6.18 20.29
C GLN A 75 -10.42 6.12 19.06
N GLU A 76 -10.95 5.78 17.88
CA GLU A 76 -10.18 5.59 16.65
C GLU A 76 -9.97 6.90 15.85
N ARG A 77 -10.59 8.00 16.26
CA ARG A 77 -10.63 9.27 15.50
C ARG A 77 -9.25 9.85 15.19
N VAL A 78 -8.33 9.79 16.16
CA VAL A 78 -6.96 10.30 15.98
C VAL A 78 -6.20 9.43 14.96
N LYS A 79 -6.35 8.10 15.04
CA LYS A 79 -5.79 7.16 14.07
C LYS A 79 -6.31 7.48 12.67
N ALA A 80 -7.63 7.54 12.48
CA ALA A 80 -8.26 7.82 11.19
C ALA A 80 -7.83 9.19 10.61
N PHE A 81 -7.71 10.23 11.44
CA PHE A 81 -7.22 11.53 10.99
C PHE A 81 -5.75 11.47 10.54
N VAL A 82 -4.87 10.81 11.30
CA VAL A 82 -3.46 10.61 10.92
C VAL A 82 -3.36 9.81 9.61
N GLN A 83 -4.19 8.78 9.44
CA GLN A 83 -4.27 7.98 8.21
C GLN A 83 -4.69 8.81 7.00
N LEU A 84 -5.71 9.68 7.12
CA LEU A 84 -6.07 10.64 6.07
C LEU A 84 -4.95 11.66 5.80
N ALA A 85 -4.30 12.18 6.85
CA ALA A 85 -3.16 13.10 6.71
C ALA A 85 -1.97 12.46 5.97
N VAL A 86 -1.69 11.17 6.20
CA VAL A 86 -0.71 10.40 5.43
C VAL A 86 -1.19 10.14 4.00
N LEU A 87 -2.46 9.76 3.81
CA LEU A 87 -3.07 9.45 2.52
C LEU A 87 -2.98 10.62 1.52
N HIS A 88 -3.26 11.83 2.02
CA HIS A 88 -3.32 13.08 1.25
C HIS A 88 -1.99 13.82 1.26
N GLY A 89 -1.29 13.85 2.39
CA GLY A 89 0.07 14.37 2.49
C GLY A 89 1.05 13.67 1.53
N ALA A 90 0.80 12.41 1.17
CA ALA A 90 1.59 11.70 0.17
C ALA A 90 1.59 12.37 -1.23
N TRP A 91 0.62 13.23 -1.57
CA TRP A 91 0.68 14.03 -2.81
C TRP A 91 1.87 15.00 -2.85
N LEU A 92 2.43 15.37 -1.70
CA LEU A 92 3.64 16.18 -1.59
C LEU A 92 4.92 15.45 -2.04
N LEU A 93 4.88 14.12 -2.23
CA LEU A 93 6.00 13.36 -2.78
C LEU A 93 6.33 13.77 -4.21
N TRP A 94 5.34 14.13 -5.03
CA TRP A 94 5.54 14.57 -6.42
C TRP A 94 6.34 15.88 -6.54
N PRO A 95 5.97 17.01 -5.88
CA PRO A 95 6.80 18.21 -5.88
C PRO A 95 8.14 18.00 -5.17
N LEU A 96 8.24 17.13 -4.17
CA LEU A 96 9.52 16.79 -3.52
C LEU A 96 10.46 16.05 -4.47
N LEU A 97 9.94 15.07 -5.22
CA LEU A 97 10.64 14.34 -6.28
C LEU A 97 11.16 15.30 -7.35
N ALA A 98 10.28 16.12 -7.94
CA ALA A 98 10.65 17.09 -8.97
C ALA A 98 11.71 18.10 -8.47
N GLN A 99 11.56 18.61 -7.24
CA GLN A 99 12.54 19.51 -6.64
C GLN A 99 13.89 18.82 -6.39
N SER A 100 13.88 17.52 -6.04
CA SER A 100 15.09 16.74 -5.75
C SER A 100 15.85 16.37 -7.02
N VAL A 101 15.15 15.99 -8.09
CA VAL A 101 15.73 15.80 -9.44
C VAL A 101 16.35 17.11 -9.96
N PHE A 102 15.64 18.24 -9.85
CA PHE A 102 16.18 19.55 -10.25
C PHE A 102 17.42 19.93 -9.43
N LYS A 103 17.40 19.73 -8.11
CA LYS A 103 18.58 19.95 -7.24
C LYS A 103 19.74 19.04 -7.65
N ALA A 104 19.51 17.75 -7.88
CA ALA A 104 20.54 16.80 -8.31
C ALA A 104 21.24 17.28 -9.59
N TRP A 105 20.45 17.60 -10.63
CA TRP A 105 20.96 18.15 -11.90
C TRP A 105 21.78 19.44 -11.69
N GLN A 106 21.27 20.38 -10.90
CA GLN A 106 21.99 21.62 -10.59
C GLN A 106 23.32 21.33 -9.86
N ARG A 107 23.34 20.42 -8.87
CA ARG A 107 24.55 20.10 -8.10
C ARG A 107 25.59 19.33 -8.92
N LEU A 108 25.17 18.50 -9.87
CA LEU A 108 26.07 17.86 -10.84
C LEU A 108 26.74 18.91 -11.73
N ARG A 109 25.98 19.88 -12.27
CA ARG A 109 26.53 21.02 -13.02
C ARG A 109 27.49 21.89 -12.18
N GLU A 110 27.18 22.11 -10.91
CA GLU A 110 28.07 22.80 -9.95
C GLU A 110 29.29 21.96 -9.51
N ARG A 111 29.49 20.74 -10.05
CA ARG A 111 30.52 19.75 -9.65
C ARG A 111 30.48 19.36 -8.15
N ARG A 112 29.37 19.62 -7.45
CA ARG A 112 29.20 19.38 -6.00
C ARG A 112 28.70 17.95 -5.73
N ARG A 113 29.53 16.97 -6.05
CA ARG A 113 29.23 15.52 -6.04
C ARG A 113 28.43 15.05 -4.81
N TRP A 114 28.87 15.34 -3.58
CA TRP A 114 28.17 14.93 -2.35
C TRP A 114 26.75 15.53 -2.21
N ARG A 115 26.56 16.80 -2.59
CA ARG A 115 25.23 17.44 -2.57
C ARG A 115 24.33 16.96 -3.71
N ALA A 116 24.93 16.50 -4.81
CA ALA A 116 24.19 15.82 -5.88
C ALA A 116 23.74 14.43 -5.41
N ALA A 117 24.64 13.63 -4.84
CA ALA A 117 24.33 12.29 -4.31
C ALA A 117 23.15 12.34 -3.32
N GLY A 118 23.19 13.21 -2.30
CA GLY A 118 22.07 13.35 -1.36
C GLY A 118 20.73 13.76 -2.03
N ALA A 119 20.76 14.61 -3.05
CA ALA A 119 19.56 14.97 -3.80
C ALA A 119 19.04 13.83 -4.70
N ILE A 120 19.95 13.00 -5.24
CA ILE A 120 19.61 11.78 -6.00
C ILE A 120 18.97 10.75 -5.06
N THR A 121 19.53 10.52 -3.88
CA THR A 121 18.96 9.60 -2.87
C THR A 121 17.54 10.01 -2.50
N VAL A 122 17.29 11.29 -2.21
CA VAL A 122 15.93 11.78 -1.92
C VAL A 122 15.00 11.60 -3.12
N ALA A 123 15.47 11.85 -4.35
CA ALA A 123 14.68 11.62 -5.55
C ALA A 123 14.31 10.13 -5.72
N ILE A 124 15.24 9.19 -5.51
CA ILE A 124 14.99 7.75 -5.58
C ILE A 124 13.95 7.33 -4.53
N VAL A 125 14.12 7.74 -3.27
CA VAL A 125 13.17 7.42 -2.19
C VAL A 125 11.78 7.99 -2.48
N CYS A 126 11.67 9.23 -2.96
CA CYS A 126 10.38 9.80 -3.37
C CYS A 126 9.77 9.06 -4.57
N GLY A 127 10.59 8.61 -5.53
CA GLY A 127 10.13 7.81 -6.67
C GLY A 127 9.53 6.48 -6.25
N LEU A 128 10.22 5.75 -5.36
CA LEU A 128 9.75 4.48 -4.79
C LEU A 128 8.45 4.69 -3.98
N LEU A 129 8.37 5.72 -3.14
CA LEU A 129 7.17 6.04 -2.38
C LEU A 129 6.00 6.48 -3.28
N CYS A 130 6.27 7.24 -4.36
CA CYS A 130 5.25 7.59 -5.35
C CYS A 130 4.69 6.35 -6.05
N TYR A 131 5.56 5.44 -6.49
CA TYR A 131 5.15 4.17 -7.09
C TYR A 131 4.32 3.33 -6.09
N ALA A 132 4.83 3.16 -4.86
CA ALA A 132 4.16 2.38 -3.82
C ALA A 132 2.82 2.97 -3.33
N ARG A 133 2.62 4.29 -3.50
CA ARG A 133 1.38 4.97 -3.09
C ARG A 133 0.35 5.07 -4.21
N PHE A 134 0.79 5.36 -5.44
CA PHE A 134 -0.09 5.80 -6.53
C PHE A 134 -0.17 4.81 -7.69
N VAL A 135 0.85 3.97 -7.90
CA VAL A 135 0.90 3.00 -9.00
C VAL A 135 0.44 1.63 -8.50
N GLU A 136 1.29 0.93 -7.74
CA GLU A 136 1.08 -0.48 -7.40
C GLU A 136 -0.25 -0.77 -6.67
N PRO A 137 -0.73 0.05 -5.72
CA PRO A 137 -2.05 -0.15 -5.10
C PRO A 137 -3.24 -0.12 -6.08
N ASN A 138 -3.04 0.36 -7.32
CA ASN A 138 -4.05 0.39 -8.37
C ASN A 138 -3.80 -0.65 -9.49
N GLU A 139 -2.67 -1.35 -9.46
CA GLU A 139 -2.34 -2.41 -10.42
C GLU A 139 -2.98 -3.74 -9.99
N LEU A 140 -4.29 -3.88 -10.27
CA LEU A 140 -5.02 -5.10 -9.97
C LEU A 140 -4.58 -6.25 -10.91
N VAL A 141 -3.79 -7.18 -10.39
CA VAL A 141 -3.25 -8.35 -11.10
C VAL A 141 -4.23 -9.54 -11.03
N VAL A 142 -4.16 -10.44 -12.01
CA VAL A 142 -4.76 -11.77 -11.95
C VAL A 142 -3.62 -12.78 -11.96
N ARG A 143 -3.52 -13.62 -10.92
CA ARG A 143 -2.52 -14.69 -10.79
C ARG A 143 -3.22 -16.03 -10.94
N ARG A 144 -2.66 -16.95 -11.73
CA ARG A 144 -3.18 -18.32 -11.88
C ARG A 144 -2.28 -19.30 -11.15
N THR A 145 -2.86 -20.22 -10.39
CA THR A 145 -2.13 -21.30 -9.71
C THR A 145 -2.86 -22.61 -9.96
N VAL A 146 -2.17 -23.56 -10.61
CA VAL A 146 -2.67 -24.93 -10.75
C VAL A 146 -2.36 -25.69 -9.46
N ILE A 147 -3.37 -26.36 -8.91
CA ILE A 147 -3.27 -27.11 -7.65
C ILE A 147 -3.80 -28.52 -7.89
N ALA A 148 -2.95 -29.52 -7.60
CA ALA A 148 -3.35 -30.93 -7.56
C ALA A 148 -4.42 -31.13 -6.46
N ALA A 149 -5.60 -31.60 -6.84
CA ALA A 149 -6.73 -31.80 -5.94
C ALA A 149 -7.70 -32.85 -6.52
N PRO A 150 -8.42 -33.62 -5.70
CA PRO A 150 -9.35 -34.66 -6.19
C PRO A 150 -10.59 -34.17 -6.99
N ILE A 151 -10.62 -32.90 -7.42
CA ILE A 151 -11.69 -32.25 -8.19
C ILE A 151 -11.12 -31.36 -9.29
N ASN A 152 -11.88 -31.23 -10.38
CA ASN A 152 -11.66 -30.19 -11.39
C ASN A 152 -12.58 -29.00 -11.06
N LEU A 153 -12.00 -27.85 -10.72
CA LEU A 153 -12.75 -26.65 -10.33
C LEU A 153 -11.87 -25.39 -10.49
N ASN A 154 -12.39 -24.34 -11.10
CA ASN A 154 -11.73 -23.04 -11.21
C ASN A 154 -12.36 -22.05 -10.22
N ILE A 155 -11.60 -21.60 -9.23
CA ILE A 155 -12.05 -20.67 -8.18
C ILE A 155 -11.35 -19.32 -8.38
N ALA A 156 -12.07 -18.20 -8.31
CA ALA A 156 -11.43 -16.91 -8.05
C ALA A 156 -11.48 -16.59 -6.54
N LEU A 157 -10.32 -16.62 -5.88
CA LEU A 157 -10.13 -16.19 -4.50
C LEU A 157 -9.77 -14.70 -4.48
N VAL A 158 -10.49 -13.95 -3.65
CA VAL A 158 -10.22 -12.56 -3.30
C VAL A 158 -10.45 -12.35 -1.80
N ALA A 159 -9.83 -11.33 -1.22
CA ALA A 159 -9.97 -10.99 0.19
C ALA A 159 -9.67 -9.50 0.42
N ASP A 160 -9.85 -9.04 1.66
CA ASP A 160 -9.24 -7.82 2.17
C ASP A 160 -9.58 -6.61 1.30
N THR A 161 -10.83 -6.50 0.84
CA THR A 161 -11.23 -5.42 -0.10
C THR A 161 -11.24 -4.05 0.58
N HIS A 162 -11.49 -4.02 1.89
CA HIS A 162 -11.30 -2.87 2.77
C HIS A 162 -11.93 -1.56 2.27
N ILE A 163 -13.21 -1.62 1.89
CA ILE A 163 -13.95 -0.40 1.49
C ILE A 163 -13.97 0.58 2.67
N GLY A 164 -13.59 1.84 2.41
CA GLY A 164 -13.46 2.85 3.45
C GLY A 164 -12.36 3.85 3.19
N ILE A 165 -11.61 4.19 4.24
CA ILE A 165 -10.62 5.28 4.28
C ILE A 165 -9.63 5.25 3.09
N TYR A 166 -9.22 4.05 2.64
CA TYR A 166 -8.27 3.88 1.54
C TYR A 166 -8.90 3.34 0.25
N THR A 167 -9.68 2.25 0.30
CA THR A 167 -10.32 1.69 -0.91
C THR A 167 -11.69 2.32 -1.15
N ARG A 168 -11.92 2.81 -2.38
CA ARG A 168 -13.19 3.44 -2.78
C ARG A 168 -13.99 2.58 -3.78
N PRO A 169 -15.31 2.81 -3.95
CA PRO A 169 -16.16 1.94 -4.77
C PRO A 169 -15.73 1.83 -6.25
N GLY A 170 -14.92 2.76 -6.76
CA GLY A 170 -14.26 2.63 -8.07
C GLY A 170 -13.36 1.39 -8.18
N LYS A 171 -12.60 1.05 -7.13
CA LYS A 171 -11.74 -0.14 -7.11
C LYS A 171 -12.58 -1.42 -7.05
N LEU A 172 -13.69 -1.42 -6.31
CA LEU A 172 -14.65 -2.54 -6.32
C LEU A 172 -15.30 -2.72 -7.71
N ARG A 173 -15.61 -1.64 -8.44
CA ARG A 173 -16.09 -1.74 -9.83
C ARG A 173 -15.04 -2.38 -10.75
N GLN A 174 -13.76 -2.01 -10.62
CA GLN A 174 -12.67 -2.64 -11.37
C GLN A 174 -12.50 -4.12 -11.01
N LEU A 175 -12.55 -4.46 -9.71
CA LEU A 175 -12.50 -5.84 -9.20
C LEU A 175 -13.62 -6.70 -9.79
N VAL A 176 -14.86 -6.24 -9.69
CA VAL A 176 -16.04 -6.95 -10.20
C VAL A 176 -16.01 -7.07 -11.72
N ALA A 177 -15.56 -6.03 -12.44
CA ALA A 177 -15.40 -6.10 -13.89
C ALA A 177 -14.36 -7.16 -14.31
N LYS A 178 -13.23 -7.29 -13.60
CA LYS A 178 -12.25 -8.34 -13.84
C LYS A 178 -12.80 -9.72 -13.48
N LEU A 179 -13.39 -9.90 -12.29
CA LEU A 179 -14.00 -11.17 -11.87
C LEU A 179 -15.05 -11.66 -12.88
N ASN A 180 -15.94 -10.77 -13.35
CA ASN A 180 -16.96 -11.08 -14.35
C ASN A 180 -16.42 -11.48 -15.74
N ALA A 181 -15.13 -11.25 -16.01
CA ALA A 181 -14.45 -11.63 -17.25
C ALA A 181 -13.61 -12.91 -17.12
N LEU A 182 -13.47 -13.48 -15.90
CA LEU A 182 -12.69 -14.69 -15.67
C LEU A 182 -13.53 -15.96 -15.87
N PRO A 183 -13.00 -16.99 -16.57
CA PRO A 183 -13.63 -18.30 -16.72
C PRO A 183 -13.43 -19.14 -15.44
N VAL A 184 -14.15 -18.77 -14.39
CA VAL A 184 -14.19 -19.44 -13.09
C VAL A 184 -15.60 -19.90 -12.77
N ASP A 185 -15.71 -21.05 -12.09
CA ASP A 185 -16.99 -21.67 -11.72
C ASP A 185 -17.66 -20.93 -10.56
N LEU A 186 -16.86 -20.40 -9.63
CA LEU A 186 -17.31 -19.62 -8.49
C LEU A 186 -16.23 -18.62 -8.00
N VAL A 187 -16.68 -17.62 -7.25
CA VAL A 187 -15.83 -16.70 -6.50
C VAL A 187 -15.86 -17.08 -5.02
N VAL A 188 -14.73 -17.03 -4.33
CA VAL A 188 -14.67 -17.03 -2.86
C VAL A 188 -14.11 -15.72 -2.34
N ILE A 189 -14.73 -15.19 -1.28
CA ILE A 189 -14.34 -13.93 -0.63
C ILE A 189 -13.93 -14.25 0.80
N ALA A 190 -12.63 -14.25 1.06
CA ALA A 190 -12.02 -14.62 2.35
C ALA A 190 -12.01 -13.46 3.35
N GLY A 191 -13.17 -12.81 3.56
CA GLY A 191 -13.37 -11.77 4.57
C GLY A 191 -12.84 -10.37 4.22
N ASP A 192 -12.91 -9.51 5.23
CA ASP A 192 -12.55 -8.10 5.25
C ASP A 192 -13.08 -7.28 4.07
N PHE A 193 -14.41 -7.12 4.08
CA PHE A 193 -15.10 -6.21 3.18
C PHE A 193 -14.78 -4.75 3.51
N THR A 194 -14.52 -4.42 4.78
CA THR A 194 -14.46 -3.05 5.28
C THR A 194 -13.12 -2.66 5.93
N TYR A 195 -12.81 -1.37 5.94
CA TYR A 195 -11.73 -0.78 6.76
C TYR A 195 -11.99 0.71 6.96
N ASP A 196 -12.41 1.09 8.16
CA ASP A 196 -12.83 2.46 8.48
C ASP A 196 -13.85 2.98 7.39
N PRO A 197 -15.01 2.31 7.23
CA PRO A 197 -15.92 2.47 6.07
C PRO A 197 -16.73 3.77 6.09
N PRO A 198 -17.32 4.20 4.96
CA PRO A 198 -18.27 5.30 4.95
C PRO A 198 -19.58 4.95 5.66
N HIS A 199 -20.32 5.95 6.13
CA HIS A 199 -21.63 5.74 6.75
C HIS A 199 -22.63 5.01 5.83
N ASP A 200 -22.68 5.35 4.53
CA ASP A 200 -23.45 4.60 3.54
C ASP A 200 -22.64 3.39 3.00
N LEU A 201 -22.56 2.37 3.85
CA LEU A 201 -21.93 1.09 3.50
C LEU A 201 -22.66 0.36 2.36
N ALA A 202 -23.97 0.60 2.17
CA ALA A 202 -24.75 -0.04 1.11
C ALA A 202 -24.35 0.48 -0.28
N ALA A 203 -24.26 1.81 -0.45
CA ALA A 203 -23.72 2.42 -1.67
C ALA A 203 -22.25 2.07 -1.88
N ALA A 204 -21.46 1.96 -0.80
CA ALA A 204 -20.05 1.62 -0.88
C ALA A 204 -19.81 0.19 -1.42
N LEU A 205 -20.58 -0.79 -0.94
CA LEU A 205 -20.53 -2.19 -1.38
C LEU A 205 -21.34 -2.48 -2.65
N ALA A 206 -22.19 -1.57 -3.11
CA ALA A 206 -23.08 -1.75 -4.26
C ALA A 206 -22.42 -2.37 -5.52
N PRO A 207 -21.16 -2.06 -5.90
CA PRO A 207 -20.51 -2.71 -7.04
C PRO A 207 -20.47 -4.24 -6.97
N LEU A 208 -20.33 -4.83 -5.78
CA LEU A 208 -20.28 -6.29 -5.58
C LEU A 208 -21.59 -6.99 -5.98
N ARG A 209 -22.72 -6.27 -5.97
CA ARG A 209 -24.01 -6.79 -6.43
C ARG A 209 -24.03 -7.11 -7.92
N SER A 210 -23.09 -6.57 -8.70
CA SER A 210 -22.94 -6.81 -10.14
C SER A 210 -22.09 -8.06 -10.48
N LEU A 211 -21.69 -8.88 -9.51
CA LEU A 211 -21.04 -10.17 -9.76
C LEU A 211 -21.97 -11.12 -10.53
N ARG A 212 -21.42 -11.81 -11.53
CA ARG A 212 -22.14 -12.74 -12.42
C ARG A 212 -22.05 -14.19 -11.95
N GLN A 213 -20.86 -14.61 -11.51
CA GLN A 213 -20.63 -15.93 -10.92
C GLN A 213 -21.30 -16.03 -9.53
N PRO A 214 -21.65 -17.25 -9.07
CA PRO A 214 -21.97 -17.47 -7.67
C PRO A 214 -20.74 -17.16 -6.79
N ALA A 215 -20.96 -16.48 -5.67
CA ALA A 215 -19.91 -16.06 -4.77
C ALA A 215 -20.19 -16.56 -3.34
N TYR A 216 -19.15 -17.04 -2.66
CA TYR A 216 -19.24 -17.56 -1.29
C TYR A 216 -18.29 -16.79 -0.38
N ALA A 217 -18.77 -16.30 0.75
CA ALA A 217 -18.03 -15.39 1.61
C ALA A 217 -18.00 -15.84 3.07
N VAL A 218 -16.87 -15.57 3.72
CA VAL A 218 -16.79 -15.41 5.18
C VAL A 218 -16.63 -13.93 5.51
N LEU A 219 -16.72 -13.57 6.80
CA LEU A 219 -16.40 -12.23 7.28
C LEU A 219 -14.99 -12.26 7.89
N GLY A 220 -14.29 -11.14 7.82
CA GLY A 220 -12.98 -11.00 8.46
C GLY A 220 -13.02 -10.20 9.76
N ASN A 221 -11.86 -10.00 10.38
CA ASN A 221 -11.76 -9.39 11.71
C ASN A 221 -12.26 -7.92 11.72
N HIS A 222 -12.03 -7.17 10.63
CA HIS A 222 -12.53 -5.79 10.49
C HIS A 222 -14.04 -5.71 10.30
N ASP A 223 -14.68 -6.79 9.81
CA ASP A 223 -16.13 -6.86 9.65
C ASP A 223 -16.86 -7.23 10.95
N VAL A 224 -16.16 -7.78 11.96
CA VAL A 224 -16.73 -8.35 13.20
C VAL A 224 -16.28 -7.64 14.49
N GLN A 225 -15.95 -6.36 14.39
CA GLN A 225 -15.58 -5.46 15.50
C GLN A 225 -14.14 -5.60 16.04
N LEU A 226 -13.21 -6.14 15.26
CA LEU A 226 -11.86 -6.48 15.75
C LEU A 226 -10.75 -6.06 14.76
N PRO A 227 -10.34 -4.78 14.69
CA PRO A 227 -10.96 -3.59 15.25
C PRO A 227 -11.94 -2.93 14.28
N GLY A 228 -12.73 -1.98 14.80
CA GLY A 228 -13.77 -1.26 14.07
C GLY A 228 -15.15 -1.56 14.67
N PRO A 229 -16.26 -1.07 14.08
CA PRO A 229 -17.61 -1.35 14.57
C PRO A 229 -18.13 -2.76 14.19
N PRO A 230 -19.24 -3.24 14.79
CA PRO A 230 -19.82 -4.55 14.49
C PRO A 230 -20.62 -4.50 13.16
N LEU A 231 -19.93 -4.62 12.04
CA LEU A 231 -20.46 -4.37 10.70
C LEU A 231 -21.11 -5.59 10.04
N ALA A 232 -20.86 -6.79 10.54
CA ALA A 232 -21.31 -8.08 10.01
C ALA A 232 -22.73 -8.06 9.42
N ASP A 233 -23.71 -7.57 10.17
CA ASP A 233 -25.11 -7.56 9.73
C ASP A 233 -25.45 -6.37 8.81
N LYS A 234 -24.73 -5.24 8.91
CA LYS A 234 -24.82 -4.17 7.91
C LYS A 234 -24.32 -4.67 6.54
N ILE A 235 -23.20 -5.40 6.51
CA ILE A 235 -22.61 -6.00 5.30
C ILE A 235 -23.56 -7.02 4.68
N LYS A 236 -24.05 -7.99 5.47
CA LYS A 236 -25.03 -8.99 5.01
C LYS A 236 -26.30 -8.34 4.44
N ARG A 237 -26.83 -7.29 5.08
CA ARG A 237 -28.01 -6.55 4.57
C ARG A 237 -27.70 -5.80 3.27
N ALA A 238 -26.58 -5.10 3.17
CA ALA A 238 -26.16 -4.39 1.95
C ALA A 238 -26.03 -5.34 0.73
N LEU A 239 -25.61 -6.57 0.97
CA LEU A 239 -25.41 -7.60 -0.06
C LEU A 239 -26.58 -8.60 -0.18
N ALA A 240 -27.68 -8.39 0.56
CA ALA A 240 -28.87 -9.24 0.47
C ALA A 240 -29.48 -9.21 -0.94
N GLY A 241 -29.85 -10.38 -1.47
CA GLY A 241 -30.34 -10.53 -2.85
C GLY A 241 -29.26 -10.34 -3.93
N SER A 242 -27.97 -10.30 -3.57
CA SER A 242 -26.88 -10.47 -4.52
C SER A 242 -26.53 -11.96 -4.70
N ARG A 243 -25.55 -12.27 -5.56
CA ARG A 243 -24.98 -13.62 -5.71
C ARG A 243 -23.96 -14.01 -4.62
N ILE A 244 -23.80 -13.18 -3.58
CA ILE A 244 -22.86 -13.45 -2.47
C ILE A 244 -23.60 -14.16 -1.34
N HIS A 245 -23.16 -15.38 -1.04
CA HIS A 245 -23.69 -16.23 0.02
C HIS A 245 -22.71 -16.28 1.19
N PHE A 246 -23.13 -15.81 2.37
CA PHE A 246 -22.31 -15.90 3.58
C PHE A 246 -22.39 -17.30 4.21
N ILE A 247 -21.25 -17.95 4.39
CA ILE A 247 -21.14 -19.38 4.75
C ILE A 247 -20.33 -19.67 6.02
N ALA A 248 -20.01 -18.66 6.82
CA ALA A 248 -19.33 -18.86 8.11
C ALA A 248 -20.15 -19.79 9.03
N HIS A 249 -19.48 -20.81 9.60
CA HIS A 249 -20.05 -21.94 10.34
C HIS A 249 -21.17 -22.67 9.56
N ARG A 250 -20.96 -22.88 8.25
CA ARG A 250 -21.87 -23.63 7.36
C ARG A 250 -21.08 -24.45 6.33
N VAL A 251 -21.71 -25.52 5.85
CA VAL A 251 -21.20 -26.33 4.74
C VAL A 251 -22.18 -26.27 3.58
N VAL A 252 -21.70 -25.83 2.42
CA VAL A 252 -22.43 -25.89 1.14
C VAL A 252 -21.98 -27.16 0.42
N THR A 253 -22.94 -28.04 0.09
CA THR A 253 -22.67 -29.29 -0.63
C THR A 253 -23.00 -29.11 -2.11
N PHE A 254 -22.00 -29.28 -2.97
CA PHE A 254 -22.13 -29.30 -4.42
C PHE A 254 -22.22 -30.76 -4.93
N PRO A 255 -22.48 -31.00 -6.23
CA PRO A 255 -22.46 -32.36 -6.78
C PRO A 255 -21.12 -33.09 -6.53
N THR A 256 -19.99 -32.43 -6.77
CA THR A 256 -18.64 -33.03 -6.76
C THR A 256 -17.78 -32.69 -5.54
N PHE A 257 -18.12 -31.67 -4.76
CA PHE A 257 -17.32 -31.21 -3.61
C PHE A 257 -18.19 -30.60 -2.50
N ARG A 258 -17.57 -30.18 -1.40
CA ARG A 258 -18.16 -29.34 -0.35
C ARG A 258 -17.31 -28.11 -0.11
N LEU A 259 -17.94 -26.98 0.21
CA LEU A 259 -17.27 -25.76 0.66
C LEU A 259 -17.77 -25.43 2.07
N ALA A 260 -16.87 -25.38 3.05
CA ALA A 260 -17.17 -24.93 4.40
C ALA A 260 -16.60 -23.53 4.64
N GLY A 261 -17.35 -22.67 5.30
CA GLY A 261 -16.84 -21.40 5.83
C GLY A 261 -16.59 -21.50 7.33
N LEU A 262 -15.44 -21.04 7.81
CA LEU A 262 -15.21 -20.82 9.24
C LEU A 262 -15.64 -19.39 9.65
N HIS A 263 -15.74 -19.15 10.95
CA HIS A 263 -15.75 -17.78 11.48
C HIS A 263 -14.33 -17.20 11.49
N ASP A 264 -14.22 -15.94 11.90
CA ASP A 264 -12.97 -15.24 12.11
C ASP A 264 -12.30 -15.67 13.44
N TRP A 265 -10.98 -15.89 13.41
CA TRP A 265 -10.16 -16.39 14.53
C TRP A 265 -9.96 -15.34 15.63
N TRP A 266 -9.78 -14.06 15.31
CA TRP A 266 -9.74 -13.00 16.33
C TRP A 266 -11.05 -12.93 17.12
N SER A 267 -12.19 -13.26 16.49
CA SER A 267 -13.46 -13.35 17.19
C SER A 267 -13.63 -14.60 18.09
N GLY A 268 -12.66 -15.51 18.11
CA GLY A 268 -12.63 -16.70 18.98
C GLY A 268 -13.75 -17.72 18.70
N ARG A 269 -14.29 -17.73 17.47
CA ARG A 269 -15.49 -18.52 17.10
C ARG A 269 -15.27 -19.46 15.92
N ASP A 270 -14.05 -19.59 15.44
CA ASP A 270 -13.67 -20.37 14.25
C ASP A 270 -13.56 -21.88 14.51
N ASP A 271 -14.34 -22.41 15.46
CA ASP A 271 -14.48 -23.85 15.68
C ASP A 271 -14.85 -24.59 14.40
N ALA A 272 -14.24 -25.75 14.23
CA ALA A 272 -14.42 -26.65 13.10
C ALA A 272 -15.04 -28.00 13.50
N ALA A 273 -15.54 -28.17 14.74
CA ALA A 273 -16.12 -29.43 15.19
C ALA A 273 -17.31 -29.88 14.33
N PHE A 274 -18.05 -28.92 13.74
CA PHE A 274 -19.14 -29.19 12.79
C PHE A 274 -18.70 -29.91 11.50
N LEU A 275 -17.40 -29.97 11.20
CA LEU A 275 -16.84 -30.67 10.03
C LEU A 275 -16.52 -32.16 10.30
N ARG A 276 -16.39 -32.56 11.58
CA ARG A 276 -15.90 -33.90 11.98
C ARG A 276 -16.82 -35.05 11.57
N HIS A 277 -18.10 -34.77 11.34
CA HIS A 277 -19.13 -35.78 11.03
C HIS A 277 -19.69 -35.65 9.61
N LEU A 278 -18.93 -35.03 8.68
CA LEU A 278 -19.36 -34.92 7.29
C LEU A 278 -19.34 -36.31 6.60
N PRO A 279 -20.37 -36.68 5.83
CA PRO A 279 -20.39 -37.96 5.12
C PRO A 279 -19.21 -38.07 4.14
N PRO A 280 -18.60 -39.25 3.97
CA PRO A 280 -17.47 -39.44 3.05
C PRO A 280 -17.85 -39.20 1.57
N GLY A 281 -16.86 -39.28 0.67
CA GLY A 281 -17.08 -39.34 -0.78
C GLY A 281 -17.19 -38.01 -1.52
N LYS A 282 -17.06 -36.85 -0.86
CA LYS A 282 -16.89 -35.55 -1.53
C LYS A 282 -15.74 -34.76 -0.91
N PRO A 283 -14.74 -34.34 -1.70
CA PRO A 283 -13.66 -33.47 -1.24
C PRO A 283 -14.17 -32.18 -0.60
N LEU A 284 -13.52 -31.78 0.48
CA LEU A 284 -13.88 -30.61 1.28
C LEU A 284 -12.89 -29.47 1.00
N LEU A 285 -13.42 -28.30 0.69
CA LEU A 285 -12.69 -27.03 0.61
C LEU A 285 -13.05 -26.18 1.83
N ILE A 286 -12.07 -25.50 2.41
CA ILE A 286 -12.26 -24.59 3.54
C ILE A 286 -12.04 -23.14 3.09
N LEU A 287 -12.96 -22.26 3.45
CA LEU A 287 -12.81 -20.82 3.35
C LEU A 287 -12.76 -20.24 4.77
N MET A 288 -11.70 -19.51 5.08
CA MET A 288 -11.51 -18.81 6.35
C MET A 288 -10.91 -17.43 6.05
N HIS A 289 -10.97 -16.50 7.00
CA HIS A 289 -10.35 -15.19 6.80
C HIS A 289 -8.84 -15.25 7.10
N GLN A 290 -8.48 -15.74 8.28
CA GLN A 290 -7.09 -15.75 8.77
C GLN A 290 -6.47 -17.14 8.60
N PRO A 291 -5.18 -17.28 8.21
CA PRO A 291 -4.56 -18.59 8.08
C PRO A 291 -4.41 -19.32 9.43
N HIS A 292 -4.34 -18.58 10.55
CA HIS A 292 -4.42 -19.12 11.92
C HIS A 292 -5.55 -20.13 12.16
N SER A 293 -6.73 -19.93 11.55
CA SER A 293 -7.89 -20.83 11.69
C SER A 293 -7.63 -22.26 11.20
N LEU A 294 -6.56 -22.48 10.42
CA LEU A 294 -6.09 -23.81 10.06
C LEU A 294 -5.88 -24.70 11.30
N ARG A 295 -5.49 -24.12 12.45
CA ARG A 295 -5.29 -24.85 13.72
C ARG A 295 -6.57 -25.55 14.21
N ALA A 296 -7.75 -25.00 13.94
CA ALA A 296 -9.04 -25.60 14.32
C ALA A 296 -9.34 -26.88 13.52
N LEU A 297 -8.73 -27.06 12.34
CA LEU A 297 -8.96 -28.19 11.44
C LEU A 297 -8.21 -29.48 11.84
N GLN A 298 -7.63 -29.55 13.04
CA GLN A 298 -6.95 -30.77 13.50
C GLN A 298 -7.92 -31.97 13.52
N GLY A 299 -7.58 -33.01 12.75
CA GLY A 299 -8.43 -34.19 12.54
C GLY A 299 -9.52 -34.04 11.47
N VAL A 300 -9.54 -32.94 10.72
CA VAL A 300 -10.44 -32.74 9.57
C VAL A 300 -9.67 -32.97 8.27
N HIS A 301 -10.17 -33.86 7.41
CA HIS A 301 -9.59 -34.07 6.08
C HIS A 301 -10.20 -33.10 5.05
N PHE A 302 -9.35 -32.30 4.41
CA PHE A 302 -9.75 -31.34 3.37
C PHE A 302 -8.74 -31.35 2.21
N ALA A 303 -9.20 -30.93 1.03
CA ALA A 303 -8.39 -30.86 -0.19
C ALA A 303 -7.64 -29.53 -0.32
N LEU A 304 -8.22 -28.42 0.13
CA LEU A 304 -7.59 -27.10 0.15
C LEU A 304 -8.28 -26.19 1.16
N ALA A 305 -7.48 -25.46 1.95
CA ALA A 305 -7.93 -24.32 2.73
C ALA A 305 -7.51 -23.00 2.06
N MET A 306 -8.35 -21.96 2.16
CA MET A 306 -8.16 -20.66 1.51
C MET A 306 -8.34 -19.52 2.51
N ALA A 307 -7.40 -18.58 2.56
CA ALA A 307 -7.37 -17.45 3.49
C ALA A 307 -6.88 -16.13 2.85
N GLY A 308 -7.11 -15.01 3.53
CA GLY A 308 -6.60 -13.67 3.23
C GLY A 308 -5.85 -13.08 4.43
N HIS A 309 -6.28 -11.91 4.92
CA HIS A 309 -5.84 -11.23 6.17
C HIS A 309 -4.39 -10.71 6.20
N THR A 310 -3.44 -11.41 5.61
CA THR A 310 -2.00 -11.11 5.72
C THR A 310 -1.56 -9.92 4.85
N HIS A 311 -2.42 -9.49 3.91
CA HIS A 311 -2.11 -8.59 2.79
C HIS A 311 -0.91 -9.01 1.93
N GLY A 312 -0.46 -10.26 2.03
CA GLY A 312 0.81 -10.69 1.44
C GLY A 312 2.01 -9.90 1.95
N GLY A 313 1.91 -9.33 3.15
CA GLY A 313 2.91 -8.42 3.73
C GLY A 313 2.74 -6.95 3.34
N GLN A 314 1.92 -6.63 2.33
CA GLN A 314 1.60 -5.29 1.80
C GLN A 314 2.80 -4.51 1.22
N VAL A 315 3.88 -4.34 1.99
CA VAL A 315 5.15 -3.73 1.58
C VAL A 315 6.24 -4.77 1.73
N ASP A 316 6.55 -5.47 0.63
CA ASP A 316 7.63 -6.45 0.57
C ASP A 316 8.91 -5.80 0.04
N ILE A 317 9.84 -5.53 0.96
CA ILE A 317 11.21 -5.14 0.64
C ILE A 317 12.04 -6.41 0.76
N PRO A 318 12.65 -6.92 -0.33
CA PRO A 318 13.41 -8.16 -0.33
C PRO A 318 14.37 -8.27 0.86
N TRP A 319 14.37 -9.43 1.49
CA TRP A 319 15.15 -9.78 2.69
C TRP A 319 14.77 -9.03 3.98
N LEU A 320 14.38 -7.77 3.90
CA LEU A 320 14.02 -6.93 5.05
C LEU A 320 12.61 -7.26 5.59
N THR A 321 11.60 -7.35 4.72
CA THR A 321 10.22 -7.64 5.16
C THR A 321 10.12 -9.03 5.80
N ASP A 322 10.73 -10.05 5.18
CA ASP A 322 10.85 -11.39 5.76
C ASP A 322 11.54 -11.39 7.13
N ALA A 323 12.62 -10.59 7.28
CA ALA A 323 13.30 -10.47 8.54
C ALA A 323 12.38 -9.83 9.60
N VAL A 324 11.75 -8.69 9.29
CA VAL A 324 10.83 -8.00 10.20
C VAL A 324 9.68 -8.92 10.60
N PHE A 325 9.08 -9.67 9.69
CA PHE A 325 7.97 -10.57 10.01
C PHE A 325 8.38 -11.69 10.97
N ARG A 326 9.56 -12.30 10.80
CA ARG A 326 10.08 -13.29 11.78
C ARG A 326 10.27 -12.73 13.20
N TRP A 327 10.36 -11.41 13.37
CA TRP A 327 10.44 -10.75 14.69
C TRP A 327 9.10 -10.18 15.20
N THR A 328 8.06 -10.11 14.36
CA THR A 328 6.83 -9.32 14.65
C THR A 328 5.52 -10.06 14.36
N ARG A 329 5.56 -11.27 13.79
CA ARG A 329 4.38 -12.05 13.40
C ARG A 329 4.57 -13.53 13.72
N ASP A 330 3.54 -14.12 14.35
CA ASP A 330 3.45 -15.58 14.57
C ASP A 330 2.93 -16.32 13.33
N GLU A 331 2.32 -15.61 12.36
CA GLU A 331 1.87 -16.17 11.09
C GLU A 331 3.02 -16.24 10.08
N THR A 332 3.28 -17.43 9.57
CA THR A 332 4.32 -17.72 8.59
C THR A 332 3.77 -17.89 7.16
N HIS A 333 2.46 -18.11 7.00
CA HIS A 333 1.81 -18.29 5.70
C HIS A 333 1.31 -16.93 5.20
N VAL A 334 2.16 -16.21 4.45
CA VAL A 334 1.91 -14.81 4.09
C VAL A 334 1.29 -14.66 2.70
N ASN A 335 1.76 -15.35 1.66
CA ASN A 335 1.29 -15.17 0.28
C ASN A 335 1.58 -16.41 -0.58
N GLY A 336 0.56 -16.99 -1.20
CA GLY A 336 0.69 -18.10 -2.14
C GLY A 336 0.25 -19.45 -1.56
N TYR A 337 0.77 -20.53 -2.15
CA TYR A 337 0.39 -21.91 -1.87
C TYR A 337 1.41 -22.61 -0.95
N TYR A 338 0.91 -23.30 0.07
CA TYR A 338 1.69 -23.92 1.13
C TYR A 338 1.21 -25.35 1.40
N HIS A 339 2.17 -26.26 1.60
CA HIS A 339 1.91 -27.58 2.17
C HIS A 339 2.17 -27.52 3.67
N THR A 340 1.11 -27.61 4.48
CA THR A 340 1.20 -27.59 5.94
C THR A 340 1.05 -29.01 6.51
N PRO A 341 1.45 -29.27 7.77
CA PRO A 341 1.20 -30.56 8.43
C PRO A 341 -0.29 -30.95 8.55
N LEU A 342 -1.22 -30.00 8.41
CA LEU A 342 -2.67 -30.24 8.45
C LEU A 342 -3.30 -30.40 7.06
N GLY A 343 -2.60 -29.99 5.99
CA GLY A 343 -3.09 -30.05 4.61
C GLY A 343 -2.70 -28.82 3.77
N PRO A 344 -3.16 -28.76 2.51
CA PRO A 344 -2.84 -27.66 1.60
C PRO A 344 -3.55 -26.35 1.97
N LEU A 345 -2.81 -25.24 1.96
CA LEU A 345 -3.29 -23.90 2.29
C LEU A 345 -2.92 -22.93 1.16
N PHE A 346 -3.85 -22.08 0.74
CA PHE A 346 -3.58 -20.92 -0.10
C PHE A 346 -3.92 -19.61 0.62
N VAL A 347 -2.99 -18.65 0.62
CA VAL A 347 -3.18 -17.31 1.20
C VAL A 347 -3.09 -16.25 0.11
N THR A 348 -4.17 -15.52 -0.13
CA THR A 348 -4.18 -14.40 -1.10
C THR A 348 -3.61 -13.12 -0.46
N PRO A 349 -2.90 -12.25 -1.21
CA PRO A 349 -2.45 -10.97 -0.70
C PRO A 349 -3.58 -9.92 -0.66
N GLY A 350 -4.81 -10.29 -1.04
CA GLY A 350 -5.98 -9.43 -0.97
C GLY A 350 -5.95 -8.25 -1.96
N ILE A 351 -6.95 -7.37 -1.84
CA ILE A 351 -7.18 -6.27 -2.80
C ILE A 351 -6.87 -4.88 -2.23
N GLY A 352 -7.25 -4.62 -0.99
CA GLY A 352 -7.18 -3.34 -0.31
C GLY A 352 -5.84 -3.10 0.39
N VAL A 353 -5.83 -2.12 1.29
CA VAL A 353 -4.67 -1.79 2.13
C VAL A 353 -5.14 -1.37 3.52
N THR A 354 -4.34 -1.66 4.55
CA THR A 354 -4.58 -1.28 5.95
C THR A 354 -3.35 -0.59 6.54
N GLY A 355 -3.54 0.17 7.61
CA GLY A 355 -2.47 0.89 8.30
C GLY A 355 -1.93 2.06 7.48
N MET A 356 -1.03 1.78 6.53
CA MET A 356 -0.48 2.73 5.56
C MET A 356 -1.07 2.51 4.16
N PRO A 357 -1.33 3.55 3.37
CA PRO A 357 -1.95 3.44 2.04
C PRO A 357 -0.92 3.10 0.94
N LEU A 358 -0.06 2.12 1.19
CA LEU A 358 1.05 1.72 0.31
C LEU A 358 0.94 0.24 -0.05
N ARG A 359 1.40 -0.13 -1.24
CA ARG A 359 1.81 -1.50 -1.61
C ARG A 359 3.13 -1.45 -2.34
N PHE A 360 4.03 -2.38 -2.09
CA PHE A 360 5.30 -2.48 -2.81
C PHE A 360 5.72 -3.95 -2.94
N ASN A 361 6.02 -4.39 -4.16
CA ASN A 361 6.30 -5.80 -4.52
C ASN A 361 5.18 -6.78 -4.08
N CYS A 362 3.97 -6.28 -3.85
CA CYS A 362 2.81 -7.04 -3.40
C CYS A 362 1.52 -6.42 -3.96
N PRO A 363 1.29 -6.50 -5.28
CA PRO A 363 0.15 -5.87 -5.93
C PRO A 363 -1.19 -6.48 -5.50
N PRO A 364 -2.30 -5.72 -5.54
CA PRO A 364 -3.65 -6.25 -5.37
C PRO A 364 -3.89 -7.41 -6.35
N THR A 365 -4.28 -8.58 -5.85
CA THR A 365 -4.32 -9.80 -6.69
C THR A 365 -5.68 -10.49 -6.60
N ILE A 366 -6.21 -10.89 -7.77
CA ILE A 366 -7.24 -11.93 -7.89
C ILE A 366 -6.51 -13.24 -8.11
N ASP A 367 -6.63 -14.18 -7.18
CA ASP A 367 -6.02 -15.50 -7.28
C ASP A 367 -6.99 -16.49 -7.93
N VAL A 368 -6.69 -16.91 -9.16
CA VAL A 368 -7.42 -17.95 -9.87
C VAL A 368 -6.78 -19.30 -9.55
N LEU A 369 -7.44 -20.06 -8.69
CA LEU A 369 -7.02 -21.39 -8.27
C LEU A 369 -7.64 -22.42 -9.21
N GLU A 370 -6.80 -23.06 -10.01
CA GLU A 370 -7.18 -24.09 -10.96
C GLU A 370 -6.95 -25.46 -10.32
N LEU A 371 -7.98 -25.95 -9.63
CA LEU A 371 -7.97 -27.29 -9.04
C LEU A 371 -8.06 -28.31 -10.17
N ARG A 372 -7.13 -29.26 -10.19
CA ARG A 372 -7.03 -30.31 -11.20
C ARG A 372 -6.88 -31.67 -10.52
N ARG A 373 -7.73 -32.62 -10.92
CA ARG A 373 -7.53 -34.03 -10.59
C ARG A 373 -6.28 -34.53 -11.29
N GLU A 374 -5.34 -35.06 -10.51
CA GLU A 374 -4.19 -35.78 -11.06
C GLU A 374 -4.71 -37.00 -11.84
N PRO A 375 -4.09 -37.36 -12.99
CA PRO A 375 -4.40 -38.63 -13.65
C PRO A 375 -4.06 -39.79 -12.71
N ASP A 376 -4.96 -40.77 -12.62
CA ASP A 376 -4.73 -42.04 -11.91
C ASP A 376 -3.62 -42.87 -12.58
#